data_AF-A0A3G4VQ83-F1
#
_entry.id   AF-A0A3G4VQ83-F1
#
_cell.length_a   1.000
_cell.length_b   1.000
_cell.length_c   1.000
_cell.angle_alpha   90.00
_cell.angle_beta   90.00
_cell.angle_gamma   90.00
#
_symmetry.space_group_name_H-M   'P 1'
#
loop_
_entity.id
_entity.type
_entity.pdbx_description
1 polymer ?
#
loop_
_entity_poly.entity_id
_entity_poly.type
_entity_poly.pdbx_seq_one_letter_code
_entity_poly.pdbx_strand_id
1 'polypeptide(L)'
;MQRTLNPIEQFLLDLEQSERTVFSQYPDYLIYPVVPFFQLVHVCNLEQVIEQLNRFQSVLGGYLIRADGYLAFTCPEFRVREDDLRRLTLQLLEIMRF
;
A
#
# COMPACT_ATOMS: atom_id res chain seq x y z
N MET A 1 16.56 -9.82 -22.86
CA MET A 1 15.23 -9.21 -23.02
C MET A 1 14.88 -8.53 -21.70
N GLN A 2 14.76 -7.21 -21.65
CA GLN A 2 14.11 -6.56 -20.51
C GLN A 2 12.64 -6.98 -20.56
N ARG A 3 12.17 -7.71 -19.54
CA ARG A 3 10.74 -8.01 -19.38
C ARG A 3 10.07 -6.73 -18.91
N THR A 4 9.16 -6.19 -19.72
CA THR A 4 8.25 -5.13 -19.28
C THR A 4 7.28 -5.75 -18.28
N LEU A 5 7.30 -5.26 -17.04
CA LEU A 5 6.38 -5.72 -16.01
C LEU A 5 4.98 -5.16 -16.28
N ASN A 6 3.96 -5.97 -16.05
CA ASN A 6 2.57 -5.49 -16.03
C ASN A 6 2.31 -4.65 -14.76
N PRO A 7 1.18 -3.93 -14.66
CA PRO A 7 0.91 -3.05 -13.52
C PRO A 7 0.90 -3.78 -12.16
N ILE A 8 0.44 -5.03 -12.11
CA ILE A 8 0.41 -5.83 -10.88
C ILE A 8 1.84 -6.25 -10.49
N GLU A 9 2.62 -6.73 -11.45
CA GLU A 9 4.02 -7.12 -11.23
C GLU A 9 4.85 -5.91 -10.76
N GLN A 10 4.62 -4.74 -11.37
CA GLN A 10 5.29 -3.50 -10.96
C GLN A 10 4.91 -3.12 -9.53
N PHE A 11 3.61 -3.16 -9.19
CA PHE A 11 3.14 -2.90 -7.83
C PHE A 11 3.78 -3.83 -6.79
N LEU A 12 3.88 -5.13 -7.09
CA LEU A 12 4.52 -6.11 -6.21
C LEU A 12 6.03 -5.85 -6.04
N LEU A 13 6.70 -5.44 -7.12
CA LEU A 13 8.12 -5.07 -7.06
C LEU A 13 8.33 -3.81 -6.20
N ASP A 14 7.47 -2.81 -6.36
CA ASP A 14 7.54 -1.56 -5.60
C ASP A 14 7.28 -1.81 -4.10
N LEU A 15 6.38 -2.74 -3.76
CA LEU A 15 6.18 -3.19 -2.38
C LEU A 15 7.44 -3.82 -1.79
N GLU A 16 8.09 -4.72 -2.52
CA GLU A 16 9.31 -5.38 -2.04
C GLU A 16 10.45 -4.37 -1.82
N GLN A 17 10.59 -3.40 -2.72
CA GLN A 17 11.58 -2.32 -2.58
C GLN A 17 11.26 -1.40 -1.39
N SER A 18 9.98 -1.09 -1.20
CA SER A 18 9.50 -0.28 -0.09
C SER A 18 9.75 -0.98 1.25
N GLU A 19 9.49 -2.28 1.35
CA GLU A 19 9.79 -3.10 2.54
C GLU A 19 11.26 -3.00 2.92
N ARG A 20 12.15 -3.26 1.96
CA ARG A 20 13.60 -3.17 2.19
C ARG A 20 14.00 -1.77 2.66
N THR A 21 13.42 -0.73 2.07
CA THR A 21 13.69 0.67 2.42
C THR A 21 13.22 0.98 3.84
N VAL A 22 11.97 0.68 4.18
CA VAL A 22 11.39 0.97 5.49
C VAL A 22 12.15 0.24 6.60
N PHE A 23 12.36 -1.07 6.45
CA PHE A 23 13.02 -1.85 7.51
C PHE A 23 14.52 -1.53 7.68
N SER A 24 15.18 -0.96 6.67
CA SER A 24 16.60 -0.59 6.78
C SER A 24 16.84 0.87 7.13
N GLN A 25 16.00 1.79 6.66
CA GLN A 25 16.23 3.23 6.76
C GLN A 25 15.25 3.95 7.70
N TYR A 26 14.06 3.38 7.93
CA TYR A 26 12.98 4.01 8.67
C TYR A 26 12.38 3.09 9.74
N PRO A 27 13.19 2.54 10.67
CA PRO A 27 12.73 1.59 11.68
C PRO A 27 11.75 2.19 12.71
N ASP A 28 11.68 3.51 12.79
CA ASP A 28 10.82 4.29 13.67
C ASP A 28 9.50 4.72 13.03
N TYR A 29 9.29 4.42 11.75
CA TYR A 29 8.02 4.73 11.09
C TYR A 29 6.87 3.93 11.71
N LEU A 30 5.73 4.60 11.87
CA LEU A 30 4.51 3.95 12.29
C LEU A 30 3.95 3.08 11.17
N ILE A 31 3.33 1.96 11.54
CA ILE A 31 2.74 0.98 10.63
C ILE A 31 1.23 0.98 10.83
N TYR A 32 0.50 1.29 9.76
CA TYR A 32 -0.95 1.30 9.73
C TYR A 32 -1.47 0.18 8.82
N PRO A 33 -2.02 -0.91 9.36
CA PRO A 33 -2.61 -1.95 8.53
C PRO A 33 -3.80 -1.39 7.75
N VAL A 34 -3.83 -1.63 6.44
CA VAL A 34 -4.90 -1.14 5.54
C VAL A 34 -5.86 -2.28 5.22
N VAL A 35 -5.37 -3.35 4.60
CA VAL A 35 -6.15 -4.54 4.26
C VAL A 35 -5.28 -5.80 4.38
N PRO A 36 -5.84 -6.97 4.74
CA PRO A 36 -5.14 -8.24 4.61
C PRO A 36 -4.60 -8.44 3.19
N PHE A 37 -3.30 -8.72 3.05
CA PHE A 37 -2.66 -8.79 1.74
C PHE A 37 -3.26 -9.90 0.86
N PHE A 38 -3.62 -11.03 1.47
CA PHE A 38 -4.24 -12.14 0.76
C PHE A 38 -5.58 -11.77 0.12
N GLN A 39 -6.29 -10.75 0.61
CA GLN A 39 -7.58 -10.36 0.03
C GLN A 39 -7.45 -9.83 -1.40
N LEU A 40 -6.28 -9.28 -1.77
CA LEU A 40 -6.05 -8.73 -3.11
C LEU A 40 -6.21 -9.79 -4.21
N VAL A 41 -5.93 -11.07 -3.93
CA VAL A 41 -6.09 -12.14 -4.93
C VAL A 41 -7.54 -12.47 -5.23
N HIS A 42 -8.46 -12.02 -4.37
CA HIS A 42 -9.90 -12.22 -4.52
C HIS A 42 -10.60 -11.00 -5.13
N VAL A 43 -9.89 -9.90 -5.37
CA VAL A 43 -10.47 -8.69 -5.93
C VAL A 43 -10.58 -8.80 -7.45
N CYS A 44 -11.80 -8.68 -7.98
CA CYS A 44 -12.05 -8.74 -9.43
C CYS A 44 -11.53 -7.51 -10.19
N ASN A 45 -11.48 -6.34 -9.56
CA ASN A 45 -11.03 -5.08 -10.15
C ASN A 45 -9.67 -4.63 -9.61
N LEU A 46 -8.71 -5.56 -9.56
CA LEU A 46 -7.42 -5.37 -8.89
C LEU A 46 -6.63 -4.14 -9.39
N GLU A 47 -6.64 -3.85 -10.69
CA GLU A 47 -5.93 -2.68 -11.24
C GLU A 47 -6.44 -1.36 -10.66
N GLN A 48 -7.76 -1.21 -10.51
CA GLN A 48 -8.37 -0.01 -9.90
C GLN A 48 -8.02 0.09 -8.41
N VAL A 49 -7.98 -1.05 -7.73
CA VAL A 49 -7.59 -1.14 -6.32
C VAL A 49 -6.12 -0.77 -6.14
N ILE A 50 -5.23 -1.24 -7.01
CA ILE A 50 -3.80 -0.84 -7.02
C ILE A 50 -3.66 0.66 -7.27
N GLU A 51 -4.40 1.24 -8.21
CA GLU A 51 -4.37 2.69 -8.45
C GLU A 51 -4.76 3.47 -7.18
N GLN A 52 -5.83 3.05 -6.51
CA GLN A 52 -6.27 3.68 -5.26
C GLN A 52 -5.24 3.50 -4.14
N LEU A 53 -4.60 2.33 -4.03
CA LEU A 53 -3.52 2.09 -3.08
C LEU A 53 -2.33 3.03 -3.33
N ASN A 54 -1.90 3.19 -4.57
CA ASN A 54 -0.81 4.11 -4.92
C ASN A 54 -1.09 5.56 -4.52
N ARG A 55 -2.37 5.96 -4.42
CA ARG A 55 -2.75 7.29 -3.90
C ARG A 55 -2.45 7.48 -2.43
N PHE A 56 -2.32 6.43 -1.63
CA PHE A 56 -1.90 6.55 -0.22
C PHE A 56 -0.52 7.18 -0.16
N GLN A 57 0.43 6.69 -0.97
CA GLN A 57 1.80 7.20 -0.98
C GLN A 57 1.87 8.66 -1.43
N SER A 58 1.13 9.03 -2.48
CA SER A 58 1.14 10.39 -3.03
C SER A 58 0.43 11.42 -2.14
N VAL A 59 -0.64 11.03 -1.44
CA VAL A 59 -1.43 11.93 -0.58
C VAL A 59 -0.85 12.03 0.83
N LEU A 60 -0.45 10.90 1.43
CA LEU A 60 -0.03 10.84 2.83
C LEU A 60 1.48 10.99 3.01
N GLY A 61 2.27 10.77 1.95
CA GLY A 61 3.72 10.85 2.00
C GLY A 61 4.34 9.73 2.85
N GLY A 62 4.47 8.54 2.27
CA GLY A 62 5.00 7.37 2.96
C GLY A 62 5.15 6.18 2.03
N TYR A 63 5.22 4.97 2.61
CA TYR A 63 5.44 3.74 1.86
C TYR A 63 4.33 2.73 2.13
N LEU A 64 3.91 2.03 1.08
CA LEU A 64 3.15 0.80 1.24
C LEU A 64 4.14 -0.35 1.39
N ILE A 65 3.88 -1.24 2.32
CA ILE A 65 4.67 -2.43 2.57
C ILE A 65 3.74 -3.60 2.88
N ARG A 66 4.27 -4.82 2.86
CA ARG A 66 3.64 -5.95 3.55
C ARG A 66 4.26 -6.10 4.94
N ALA A 67 3.42 -6.19 5.96
CA ALA A 67 3.83 -6.45 7.33
C ALA A 67 2.75 -7.30 8.01
N ASP A 68 3.16 -8.37 8.70
CA ASP A 68 2.29 -9.26 9.49
C ASP A 68 1.04 -9.77 8.75
N GLY A 69 1.17 -10.03 7.44
CA GLY A 69 0.07 -10.52 6.58
C GLY A 69 -0.86 -9.44 6.06
N TYR A 70 -0.62 -8.17 6.37
CA TYR A 70 -1.35 -7.02 5.87
C TYR A 70 -0.56 -6.29 4.79
N LEU A 71 -1.30 -5.69 3.86
CA LEU A 71 -0.83 -4.50 3.17
C LEU A 71 -0.98 -3.33 4.14
N ALA A 72 0.13 -2.70 4.48
CA ALA A 72 0.21 -1.64 5.48
C ALA A 72 0.80 -0.38 4.88
N PHE A 73 0.36 0.77 5.38
CA PHE A 73 0.95 2.07 5.08
C PHE A 73 1.91 2.48 6.20
N THR A 74 3.05 3.06 5.85
CA THR A 74 4.06 3.49 6.80
C THR A 74 4.50 4.92 6.59
N CYS A 75 4.72 5.64 7.68
CA CYS A 75 5.09 7.05 7.66
C CYS A 75 5.70 7.51 8.99
N PRO A 76 6.34 8.70 9.01
CA PRO A 76 6.71 9.36 10.27
C PRO A 76 5.47 9.69 11.11
N GLU A 77 5.60 9.60 12.43
CA GLU A 77 4.51 9.81 13.41
C GLU A 77 3.70 11.10 13.20
N PHE A 78 4.37 12.22 12.91
CA PHE A 78 3.71 13.53 12.80
C PHE A 78 3.20 13.88 11.39
N ARG A 79 3.35 12.97 10.42
CA ARG A 79 3.08 13.29 9.01
C ARG A 79 1.64 12.98 8.60
N VAL A 80 1.03 11.96 9.18
CA VAL A 80 -0.31 11.53 8.77
C VAL A 80 -1.38 12.17 9.63
N ARG A 81 -2.36 12.78 8.96
CA ARG A 81 -3.65 13.10 9.55
C ARG A 81 -4.49 11.82 9.51
N GLU A 82 -4.86 11.31 10.67
CA GLU A 82 -5.66 10.08 10.78
C GLU A 82 -6.95 10.12 9.94
N ASP A 83 -7.57 11.29 9.80
CA ASP A 83 -8.77 11.48 8.98
C ASP A 83 -8.52 11.22 7.49
N ASP A 84 -7.34 11.59 6.97
CA ASP A 84 -6.98 11.33 5.57
C ASP A 84 -6.72 9.83 5.35
N LEU A 85 -6.01 9.19 6.27
CA LEU A 85 -5.79 7.74 6.24
C LEU A 85 -7.12 6.97 6.30
N ARG A 86 -8.02 7.37 7.22
CA ARG A 86 -9.36 6.78 7.37
C ARG A 86 -10.16 6.94 6.08
N ARG A 87 -10.21 8.15 5.53
CA ARG A 87 -10.94 8.45 4.29
C ARG A 87 -10.43 7.62 3.12
N LEU A 88 -9.11 7.54 2.91
CA LEU A 88 -8.52 6.74 1.84
C LEU A 88 -8.79 5.25 2.02
N THR A 89 -8.75 4.75 3.25
CA THR A 89 -9.07 3.35 3.58
C THR A 89 -10.53 3.03 3.27
N LEU A 90 -11.47 3.92 3.64
CA LEU A 90 -12.88 3.73 3.30
C LEU A 90 -13.12 3.71 1.79
N GLN A 91 -12.52 4.65 1.06
CA GLN A 91 -12.61 4.68 -0.41
C GLN A 91 -12.03 3.43 -1.06
N LEU A 92 -10.93 2.89 -0.52
CA LEU A 92 -10.36 1.64 -0.98
C LEU A 92 -11.36 0.48 -0.81
N LEU A 93 -11.92 0.35 0.40
CA LEU A 93 -12.88 -0.71 0.71
C LEU A 93 -14.17 -0.62 -0.13
N GLU A 94 -14.65 0.61 -0.41
CA GLU A 94 -15.81 0.84 -1.28
C GLU A 94 -15.56 0.43 -2.75
N ILE A 95 -14.31 0.52 -3.22
CA ILE A 95 -13.93 0.18 -4.59
C ILE A 95 -13.68 -1.32 -4.75
N MET A 96 -13.22 -2.02 -3.70
CA MET A 96 -12.93 -3.46 -3.77
C MET A 96 -14.19 -4.26 -4.10
N ARG A 97 -14.15 -4.99 -5.23
CA ARG A 97 -15.20 -5.93 -5.64
C ARG A 97 -14.68 -7.36 -5.56
N PHE A 98 -15.47 -8.24 -4.95
CA PHE A 98 -15.16 -9.66 -4.76
C PHE A 98 -16.07 -10.54 -5.63
#